data_AF-A0A926A5C6-F1
#
_entry.id   AF-A0A926A5C6-F1
#
_cell.length_a   1.000
_cell.length_b   1.000
_cell.length_c   1.000
_cell.angle_alpha   90.00
_cell.angle_beta   90.00
_cell.angle_gamma   90.00
#
_symmetry.space_group_name_H-M   'P 1'
#
loop_
_entity.id
_entity.type
_entity.pdbx_description
1 polymer ?
#
loop_
_entity_poly.entity_id
_entity_poly.type
_entity_poly.pdbx_seq_one_letter_code
_entity_poly.pdbx_strand_id
1 'polypeptide(L)' 'MMPHVSPSVVPSPEVADALASRRAVVALESTLLAHGLPAPQNRSAADEL' A
#
# COMPACT_ATOMS: atom_id res chain seq x y z
N MET A 1 -0.93 -8.65 -29.56
CA MET A 1 -1.10 -7.78 -28.37
C MET A 1 -1.81 -8.61 -27.32
N MET A 2 -1.10 -9.05 -26.27
CA MET A 2 -1.69 -9.86 -25.21
C MET A 2 -2.53 -8.93 -24.31
N PRO A 3 -3.80 -9.24 -24.02
CA PRO A 3 -4.61 -8.40 -23.14
C PRO A 3 -3.98 -8.34 -21.74
N HIS A 4 -3.72 -7.12 -21.27
CA HIS A 4 -3.27 -6.90 -19.90
C HIS A 4 -4.47 -7.13 -18.99
N VAL A 5 -4.49 -8.25 -18.27
CA VAL A 5 -5.40 -8.42 -17.13
C VAL A 5 -4.94 -7.42 -16.08
N SER A 6 -5.70 -6.34 -15.93
CA SER A 6 -5.51 -5.44 -14.80
C SER A 6 -6.03 -6.16 -13.56
N PRO A 7 -5.18 -6.40 -12.54
CA PRO A 7 -5.66 -6.97 -11.29
C PRO A 7 -6.72 -6.03 -10.68
N SER A 8 -7.76 -6.63 -10.10
CA SER A 8 -8.71 -5.86 -9.29
C SER A 8 -7.98 -5.36 -8.05
N VAL A 9 -7.91 -4.04 -7.89
CA VAL A 9 -7.35 -3.39 -6.69
C VAL A 9 -8.50 -3.01 -5.78
N VAL A 10 -8.44 -3.46 -4.52
CA VAL A 10 -9.41 -3.10 -3.48
C VAL A 10 -8.71 -2.20 -2.46
N PRO A 11 -8.79 -0.86 -2.60
CA PRO A 11 -8.19 0.06 -1.64
C PRO A 11 -8.97 0.06 -0.32
N SER A 12 -8.32 0.50 0.76
CA SER A 12 -9.01 0.83 2.00
C SER A 12 -9.96 2.02 1.78
N PRO A 13 -10.99 2.21 2.65
CA PRO A 13 -11.91 3.34 2.53
C PRO A 13 -11.19 4.70 2.47
N GLU A 14 -10.18 4.90 3.32
CA GLU A 14 -9.40 6.13 3.34
C GLU A 14 -8.67 6.42 2.02
N VAL A 15 -8.04 5.40 1.43
CA VAL A 15 -7.34 5.55 0.15
C VAL A 15 -8.34 5.78 -0.99
N ALA A 16 -9.49 5.09 -0.98
CA ALA A 16 -10.54 5.30 -1.95
C ALA A 16 -11.05 6.75 -1.94
N ASP A 17 -11.31 7.29 -0.75
CA ASP A 17 -11.79 8.67 -0.56
C ASP A 17 -10.73 9.70 -0.97
N ALA A 18 -9.46 9.45 -0.64
CA ALA A 18 -8.35 10.31 -1.05
C ALA A 18 -8.21 10.37 -2.58
N LEU A 19 -8.29 9.23 -3.25
CA LEU A 19 -8.22 9.14 -4.72
C LEU A 19 -9.42 9.83 -5.38
N ALA A 20 -10.64 9.58 -4.89
CA ALA A 20 -11.86 10.24 -5.39
C ALA A 20 -11.78 11.77 -5.26
N SER A 21 -11.16 12.24 -4.18
CA SER A 21 -10.95 13.67 -3.90
C SER A 21 -9.69 14.25 -4.57
N ARG A 22 -8.97 13.47 -5.40
CA ARG A 22 -7.68 13.83 -6.02
C ARG A 22 -6.62 14.30 -5.01
N ARG A 23 -6.64 13.79 -3.78
CA ARG A 23 -5.56 13.99 -2.82
C ARG A 23 -4.38 13.09 -3.18
N ALA A 24 -3.18 13.52 -2.82
CA ALA A 24 -1.98 12.72 -2.98
C ALA A 24 -2.04 11.46 -2.09
N VAL A 25 -1.61 10.34 -2.66
CA VAL A 25 -1.47 9.05 -1.97
C VAL A 25 -0.07 8.51 -2.29
N VAL A 26 0.63 8.04 -1.27
CA VAL A 26 1.94 7.39 -1.41
C VAL A 26 1.76 5.91 -1.13
N ALA A 27 2.10 5.07 -2.10
CA ALA A 27 2.10 3.62 -1.91
C ALA A 27 3.37 3.20 -1.17
N LEU A 28 3.23 2.26 -0.22
CA LEU A 28 4.34 1.64 0.48
C LEU A 28 4.55 0.20 0.00
N GLU A 29 5.80 -0.24 -0.05
CA GLU A 29 6.15 -1.61 -0.42
C GLU A 29 6.01 -2.56 0.79
N SER A 30 5.22 -3.63 0.64
CA SER A 30 5.02 -4.61 1.70
C SER A 30 6.24 -5.50 1.95
N THR A 31 7.09 -5.74 0.96
CA THR A 31 8.30 -6.57 1.11
C THR A 31 9.26 -6.00 2.15
N LEU A 32 9.45 -4.68 2.14
CA LEU A 32 10.34 -3.99 3.07
C LEU A 32 9.84 -4.14 4.51
N LEU A 33 8.53 -4.02 4.72
CA LEU A 33 7.92 -4.25 6.03
C LEU A 33 8.02 -5.73 6.44
N ALA A 34 7.67 -6.67 5.56
CA ALA A 34 7.60 -8.08 5.94
C ALA A 34 8.98 -8.76 6.09
N HIS A 35 9.95 -8.41 5.25
CA HIS A 35 11.24 -9.10 5.15
C HIS A 35 12.45 -8.17 5.24
N GLY A 36 12.25 -6.86 5.04
CA GLY A 36 13.33 -5.87 5.10
C GLY A 36 13.67 -5.43 6.53
N LEU A 37 12.77 -5.65 7.49
CA LEU A 37 12.97 -5.32 8.90
C LEU A 37 12.72 -6.54 9.79
N PRO A 38 13.55 -6.79 10.81
CA PRO A 38 13.27 -7.82 11.79
C PRO A 38 12.01 -7.47 12.60
N ALA A 39 11.39 -8.49 13.19
CA ALA A 39 10.40 -8.26 14.23
C ALA A 39 11.09 -7.85 15.54
N PRO A 40 10.53 -6.90 16.32
CA PRO A 40 9.24 -6.23 16.13
C PRO A 40 9.28 -4.94 15.28
N GLN A 41 10.45 -4.53 14.78
CA GLN A 41 10.66 -3.25 14.11
C GLN A 41 9.78 -3.08 12.87
N ASN A 42 9.47 -4.16 12.16
CA ASN A 42 8.53 -4.13 11.05
C ASN A 42 7.13 -3.62 11.42
N ARG A 43 6.60 -4.03 12.58
CA ARG A 43 5.30 -3.60 13.08
C ARG A 43 5.36 -2.14 13.51
N SER A 44 6.37 -1.76 14.29
CA SER A 44 6.55 -0.36 14.72
C SER A 44 6.65 0.59 13.53
N ALA A 45 7.42 0.22 12.49
CA ALA A 45 7.51 1.03 11.27
C ALA A 45 6.17 1.14 10.51
N ALA A 46 5.34 0.09 10.54
CA ALA A 46 4.02 0.13 9.91
C ALA A 46 3.01 0.97 10.71
N ASP A 47 3.17 1.08 12.03
CA ASP A 47 2.27 1.85 12.90
C ASP A 47 2.63 3.36 12.93
N GLU A 48 3.88 3.72 12.62
CA GLU A 48 4.36 5.12 12.56
C GLU A 48 4.09 5.84 11.23
N LEU A 49 3.83 5.09 10.15
CA LEU A 49 3.62 5.59 8.79
C LEU A 49 2.14 5.72 8.43
#